data_AF-A0A2N7BEV2-F1
#
_entry.id   AF-A0A2N7BEV2-F1
#
_cell.length_a   1.000
_cell.length_b   1.000
_cell.length_c   1.000
_cell.angle_alpha   90.00
_cell.angle_beta   90.00
_cell.angle_gamma   90.00
#
_symmetry.space_group_name_H-M   'P 1'
#
loop_
_entity.id
_entity.type
_entity.pdbx_description
1 polymer ?
#
loop_
_entity_poly.entity_id
_entity_poly.type
_entity_poly.pdbx_seq_one_letter_code
_entity_poly.pdbx_strand_id
1 'polypeptide(L)'
;MKKIVRTFCLVFPLLSFIHCEKETEGVRISQAVLFEVTYTNQAWGKQQKGFLIDRSGNIQVFQNPSRWNWAEPNKGLTVSEVQENMEQTTPMGEPISAVVLQTYASKINALDAEHFSKRTNRGNDQGSRQYYAYRYDAEKQMYWPILLQETGDWETKNTDAAAEELTTWLMSVEKELK
;
A
#
# COMPACT_ATOMS: atom_id res chain seq x y z
N MET A 1 -40.17 56.42 -43.51
CA MET A 1 -40.31 57.00 -42.15
C MET A 1 -40.89 55.93 -41.22
N LYS A 2 -40.34 55.89 -40.00
CA LYS A 2 -40.43 54.83 -38.97
C LYS A 2 -41.86 54.40 -38.60
N LYS A 3 -42.08 53.10 -38.37
CA LYS A 3 -42.98 52.62 -37.29
C LYS A 3 -42.31 51.46 -36.54
N ILE A 4 -42.19 51.70 -35.24
CA ILE A 4 -41.52 50.92 -34.21
C ILE A 4 -42.39 49.72 -33.86
N VAL A 5 -41.86 48.50 -33.97
CA VAL A 5 -42.47 47.30 -33.39
C VAL A 5 -41.68 46.98 -32.12
N ARG A 6 -42.38 47.05 -30.99
CA ARG A 6 -41.90 46.69 -29.65
C ARG A 6 -41.86 45.17 -29.56
N THR A 7 -40.67 44.58 -29.47
CA THR A 7 -40.53 43.17 -29.09
C THR A 7 -40.03 43.09 -27.65
N PHE A 8 -40.83 42.37 -26.87
CA PHE A 8 -40.82 42.17 -25.44
C PHE A 8 -39.53 41.45 -24.99
N CYS A 9 -38.70 42.09 -24.16
CA CYS A 9 -37.57 41.44 -23.50
C CYS A 9 -38.08 40.53 -22.38
N LEU A 10 -38.25 39.23 -22.68
CA LEU A 10 -38.31 38.18 -21.67
C LEU A 10 -36.90 37.93 -21.16
N VAL A 11 -36.54 38.61 -20.07
CA VAL A 11 -35.31 38.32 -19.31
C VAL A 11 -35.58 37.06 -18.50
N PHE A 12 -35.13 35.91 -19.00
CA PHE A 12 -35.03 34.68 -18.24
C PHE A 12 -33.68 34.71 -17.51
N PRO A 13 -33.61 34.89 -16.19
CA PRO A 13 -32.35 34.69 -15.49
C PRO A 13 -32.06 33.18 -15.52
N LEU A 14 -31.16 32.77 -16.43
CA LEU A 14 -30.47 31.49 -16.33
C LEU A 14 -29.70 31.52 -15.01
N LEU A 15 -30.31 31.00 -13.95
CA LEU A 15 -29.62 30.58 -12.75
C LEU A 15 -28.75 29.38 -13.12
N SER A 16 -27.60 29.68 -13.71
CA SER A 16 -26.48 28.74 -13.80
C SER A 16 -26.03 28.48 -12.38
N PHE A 17 -26.57 27.42 -11.77
CA PHE A 17 -25.96 26.78 -10.62
C PHE A 17 -24.57 26.33 -11.09
N ILE A 18 -23.56 27.16 -10.83
CA ILE A 18 -22.17 26.75 -10.84
C ILE A 18 -22.06 25.77 -9.67
N HIS A 19 -22.34 24.50 -9.95
CA HIS A 19 -21.98 23.42 -9.06
C HIS A 19 -20.45 23.34 -9.14
N CYS A 20 -19.81 24.11 -8.28
CA CYS A 20 -18.41 23.95 -7.99
C CYS A 20 -18.29 22.63 -7.23
N GLU A 21 -18.20 21.54 -7.98
CA GLU A 21 -17.74 20.27 -7.45
C GLU A 21 -16.33 20.56 -6.95
N LYS A 22 -16.17 20.70 -5.63
CA LYS A 22 -14.85 20.67 -5.03
C LYS A 22 -14.29 19.31 -5.42
N GLU A 23 -13.36 19.27 -6.37
CA GLU A 23 -12.45 18.15 -6.49
C GLU A 23 -11.90 17.95 -5.07
N THR A 24 -12.33 16.87 -4.42
CA THR A 24 -11.65 16.38 -3.25
C THR A 24 -10.26 16.09 -3.75
N GLU A 25 -9.31 17.00 -3.49
CA GLU A 25 -7.89 16.75 -3.70
C GLU A 25 -7.56 15.51 -2.86
N GLY A 26 -7.68 14.35 -3.50
CA GLY A 26 -7.28 13.09 -2.92
C GLY A 26 -5.80 13.23 -2.62
N VAL A 27 -5.43 12.93 -1.37
CA VAL A 27 -4.03 12.88 -0.95
C VAL A 27 -3.29 12.04 -1.99
N ARG A 28 -2.39 12.68 -2.75
CA ARG A 28 -1.64 11.98 -3.78
C ARG A 28 -0.61 11.08 -3.10
N ILE A 29 -0.81 9.76 -3.22
CA ILE A 29 0.17 8.77 -2.80
C ILE A 29 1.37 8.88 -3.73
N SER A 30 2.48 9.41 -3.21
CA SER A 30 3.67 9.77 -4.00
C SER A 30 4.65 8.61 -4.22
N GLN A 31 4.64 7.61 -3.36
CA GLN A 31 5.51 6.43 -3.44
C GLN A 31 4.91 5.32 -4.31
N ALA A 32 5.74 4.42 -4.86
CA ALA A 32 5.31 3.37 -5.80
C ALA A 32 4.69 2.15 -5.09
N VAL A 33 5.36 1.64 -4.05
CA VAL A 33 4.91 0.49 -3.25
C VAL A 33 4.53 0.97 -1.86
N LEU A 34 3.43 0.46 -1.32
CA LEU A 34 2.90 0.81 0.00
C LEU A 34 3.08 -0.31 1.01
N PHE A 35 2.79 -1.54 0.60
CA PHE A 35 2.76 -2.69 1.50
C PHE A 35 3.39 -3.90 0.83
N GLU A 36 3.95 -4.79 1.65
CA GLU A 36 4.48 -6.09 1.24
C GLU A 36 4.10 -7.16 2.25
N VAL A 37 3.71 -8.32 1.75
CA VAL A 37 3.57 -9.54 2.55
C VAL A 37 4.46 -10.60 1.92
N THR A 38 5.37 -11.16 2.71
CA THR A 38 6.36 -12.13 2.24
C THR A 38 6.36 -13.36 3.12
N TYR A 39 6.27 -14.54 2.52
CA TYR A 39 6.50 -15.83 3.14
C TYR A 39 7.80 -16.44 2.60
N THR A 40 8.63 -16.93 3.51
CA THR A 40 9.87 -17.65 3.21
C THR A 40 9.95 -18.95 3.97
N ASN A 41 10.51 -20.00 3.35
CA ASN A 41 10.85 -21.23 4.05
C ASN A 41 12.04 -21.89 3.34
N GLN A 42 12.90 -22.56 4.11
CA GLN A 42 14.09 -23.26 3.63
C GLN A 42 14.09 -24.76 3.99
N ALA A 43 13.18 -25.23 4.85
CA ALA A 43 13.20 -26.59 5.38
C ALA A 43 12.95 -27.68 4.31
N TRP A 44 12.31 -27.31 3.19
CA TRP A 44 11.93 -28.25 2.12
C TRP A 44 12.25 -27.69 0.73
N GLY A 45 13.39 -26.99 0.63
CA GLY A 45 13.79 -26.21 -0.53
C GLY A 45 13.41 -24.74 -0.41
N LYS A 46 14.07 -23.89 -1.21
CA LYS A 46 13.85 -22.44 -1.18
C LYS A 46 12.42 -22.13 -1.62
N GLN A 47 11.63 -21.64 -0.68
CA GLN A 47 10.32 -21.07 -0.93
C GLN A 47 10.35 -19.59 -0.60
N GLN A 48 9.92 -18.76 -1.53
CA GLN A 48 9.69 -17.35 -1.34
C GLN A 48 8.45 -16.97 -2.12
N LYS A 49 7.41 -16.45 -1.49
CA LYS A 49 6.21 -16.00 -2.18
C LYS A 49 5.50 -14.93 -1.39
N GLY A 50 4.66 -14.16 -2.05
CA GLY A 50 4.01 -13.04 -1.41
C GLY A 50 3.34 -12.10 -2.39
N PHE A 51 3.05 -10.90 -1.93
CA PHE A 51 2.51 -9.83 -2.77
C PHE A 51 2.96 -8.45 -2.30
N LEU A 52 2.96 -7.51 -3.25
CA LEU A 52 3.09 -6.07 -3.02
C LEU A 52 1.74 -5.40 -3.30
N ILE A 53 1.45 -4.30 -2.62
CA ILE A 53 0.36 -3.38 -2.98
C ILE A 53 0.99 -2.08 -3.44
N ASP A 54 0.70 -1.68 -4.68
CA ASP A 54 1.19 -0.44 -5.26
C ASP A 54 0.28 0.77 -4.96
N ARG A 55 0.73 1.96 -5.34
CA ARG A 55 -0.01 3.22 -5.17
C ARG A 55 -1.34 3.33 -5.91
N SER A 56 -1.56 2.47 -6.89
CA SER A 56 -2.81 2.39 -7.64
C SER A 56 -3.77 1.37 -7.03
N GLY A 57 -3.34 0.66 -5.98
CA GLY A 57 -4.10 -0.41 -5.33
C GLY A 57 -3.94 -1.76 -6.01
N ASN A 58 -3.06 -1.89 -7.01
CA ASN A 58 -2.84 -3.18 -7.65
C ASN A 58 -2.13 -4.13 -6.69
N ILE A 59 -2.59 -5.38 -6.66
CA ILE A 59 -1.96 -6.46 -5.93
C ILE A 59 -1.03 -7.20 -6.89
N GLN A 60 0.26 -7.14 -6.59
CA GLN A 60 1.34 -7.65 -7.41
C GLN A 60 1.96 -8.87 -6.72
N VAL A 61 1.63 -10.08 -7.17
CA VAL A 61 2.08 -11.33 -6.54
C VAL A 61 3.42 -11.80 -7.09
N PHE A 62 4.22 -12.46 -6.26
CA PHE A 62 5.46 -13.11 -6.68
C PHE A 62 5.57 -14.51 -6.09
N GLN A 63 6.21 -15.41 -6.83
CA GLN A 63 6.51 -16.77 -6.41
C GLN A 63 7.89 -17.19 -6.92
N ASN A 64 8.77 -17.51 -5.98
CA ASN A 64 10.17 -17.87 -6.16
C ASN A 64 10.88 -16.95 -7.16
N PRO A 65 10.91 -15.63 -6.90
CA PRO A 65 11.52 -14.69 -7.83
C PRO A 65 13.01 -15.00 -8.02
N SER A 66 13.50 -14.76 -9.24
CA SER A 66 14.91 -15.05 -9.60
C SER A 66 15.90 -14.17 -8.84
N ARG A 67 15.47 -12.94 -8.53
CA ARG A 67 16.16 -11.93 -7.72
C ARG A 67 15.16 -11.26 -6.79
N TRP A 68 15.58 -10.90 -5.58
CA TRP A 68 14.74 -10.13 -4.65
C TRP A 68 15.59 -9.30 -3.70
N ASN A 69 15.28 -8.02 -3.60
CA ASN A 69 15.87 -7.10 -2.66
C ASN A 69 15.02 -7.12 -1.37
N TRP A 70 15.61 -7.56 -0.26
CA TRP A 70 14.87 -7.82 0.98
C TRP A 70 14.53 -6.54 1.75
N ALA A 71 13.33 -6.52 2.31
CA ALA A 71 12.88 -5.49 3.24
C ALA A 71 13.67 -5.58 4.56
N GLU A 72 14.78 -4.86 4.65
CA GLU A 72 15.62 -4.77 5.85
C GLU A 72 15.40 -3.41 6.55
N PRO A 73 14.75 -3.37 7.74
CA PRO A 73 14.41 -2.10 8.41
C PRO A 73 15.58 -1.13 8.60
N ASN A 74 16.79 -1.65 8.81
CA ASN A 74 17.99 -0.84 9.06
C ASN A 74 18.71 -0.37 7.79
N LYS A 75 18.39 -0.94 6.63
CA LYS A 75 19.06 -0.66 5.35
C LYS A 75 18.17 0.13 4.40
N GLY A 76 16.87 -0.16 4.40
CA GLY A 76 15.94 0.35 3.40
C GLY A 76 16.18 -0.25 2.01
N LEU A 77 15.44 0.27 1.03
CA LEU A 77 15.53 -0.08 -0.39
C LEU A 77 15.58 1.19 -1.22
N THR A 78 16.46 1.23 -2.21
CA THR A 78 16.46 2.29 -3.22
C THR A 78 15.24 2.18 -4.14
N VAL A 79 14.90 3.28 -4.84
CA VAL A 79 13.86 3.26 -5.87
C VAL A 79 14.11 2.17 -6.92
N SER A 80 15.36 1.98 -7.35
CA SER A 80 15.73 0.93 -8.30
C SER A 80 15.52 -0.47 -7.74
N GLU A 81 15.91 -0.74 -6.48
CA GLU A 81 15.71 -2.05 -5.87
C GLU A 81 14.22 -2.41 -5.71
N VAL A 82 13.36 -1.43 -5.39
CA VAL A 82 11.90 -1.62 -5.37
C VAL A 82 11.37 -1.90 -6.77
N GLN A 83 11.82 -1.14 -7.78
CA GLN A 83 11.43 -1.37 -9.18
C GLN A 83 11.83 -2.77 -9.66
N GLU A 84 13.04 -3.22 -9.34
CA GLU A 84 13.51 -4.58 -9.65
C GLU A 84 12.65 -5.66 -8.99
N ASN A 85 12.20 -5.46 -7.75
CA ASN A 85 11.25 -6.35 -7.09
C ASN A 85 9.91 -6.38 -7.83
N MET A 86 9.36 -5.21 -8.18
CA MET A 86 8.10 -5.11 -8.93
C MET A 86 8.17 -5.81 -10.30
N GLU A 87 9.32 -5.78 -10.97
CA GLU A 87 9.54 -6.52 -12.23
C GLU A 87 9.50 -8.05 -12.08
N GLN A 88 9.59 -8.57 -10.85
CA GLN A 88 9.45 -10.00 -10.54
C GLN A 88 8.03 -10.38 -10.11
N THR A 89 7.06 -9.49 -10.29
CA THR A 89 5.66 -9.69 -9.88
C THR A 89 4.72 -9.79 -11.07
N THR A 90 3.54 -10.38 -10.84
CA THR A 90 2.43 -10.42 -11.76
C THR A 90 1.19 -9.83 -11.08
N PRO A 91 0.36 -9.02 -11.77
CA PRO A 91 -0.91 -8.55 -11.20
C PRO A 91 -1.84 -9.73 -10.87
N MET A 92 -2.59 -9.64 -9.77
CA MET A 92 -3.57 -10.65 -9.36
C MET A 92 -4.77 -10.02 -8.66
N GLY A 93 -5.97 -10.55 -8.94
CA GLY A 93 -7.20 -10.10 -8.29
C GLY A 93 -7.68 -8.71 -8.75
N GLU A 94 -8.73 -8.24 -8.10
CA GLU A 94 -9.25 -6.88 -8.31
C GLU A 94 -8.41 -5.87 -7.53
N PRO A 95 -8.13 -4.68 -8.08
CA PRO A 95 -7.43 -3.63 -7.35
C PRO A 95 -8.19 -3.18 -6.11
N ILE A 96 -7.45 -2.83 -5.06
CA ILE A 96 -8.00 -2.21 -3.86
C ILE A 96 -8.57 -0.84 -4.24
N SER A 97 -9.83 -0.58 -3.87
CA SER A 97 -10.46 0.70 -4.15
C SER A 97 -9.65 1.87 -3.57
N ALA A 98 -9.61 2.99 -4.29
CA ALA A 98 -8.83 4.16 -3.90
C ALA A 98 -9.17 4.67 -2.48
N VAL A 99 -10.43 4.59 -2.07
CA VAL A 99 -10.88 5.00 -0.72
C VAL A 99 -10.26 4.12 0.36
N VAL A 100 -10.28 2.80 0.15
CA VAL A 100 -9.69 1.83 1.09
C VAL A 100 -8.18 1.99 1.11
N LEU A 101 -7.55 2.09 -0.07
CA LEU A 101 -6.11 2.28 -0.18
C LEU A 101 -5.65 3.54 0.54
N GLN A 102 -6.35 4.66 0.33
CA GLN A 102 -6.04 5.94 0.97
C GLN A 102 -6.19 5.86 2.49
N THR A 103 -7.21 5.17 2.97
CA THR A 103 -7.45 4.97 4.40
C THR A 103 -6.24 4.30 5.06
N TYR A 104 -5.75 3.21 4.49
CA TYR A 104 -4.61 2.48 5.05
C TYR A 104 -3.26 3.17 4.77
N ALA A 105 -3.05 3.71 3.57
CA ALA A 105 -1.83 4.44 3.22
C ALA A 105 -1.59 5.66 4.11
N SER A 106 -2.65 6.35 4.54
CA SER A 106 -2.54 7.51 5.43
C SER A 106 -1.92 7.19 6.81
N LYS A 107 -1.95 5.92 7.22
CA LYS A 107 -1.44 5.47 8.52
C LYS A 107 0.08 5.29 8.53
N ILE A 108 0.69 5.04 7.37
CA ILE A 108 2.11 4.67 7.22
C ILE A 108 3.07 5.68 7.87
N ASN A 109 2.82 6.98 7.66
CA ASN A 109 3.72 8.03 8.14
C ASN A 109 3.71 8.18 9.66
N ALA A 110 2.61 7.78 10.31
CA ALA A 110 2.45 7.85 11.75
C ALA A 110 2.95 6.60 12.49
N LEU A 111 3.27 5.52 11.75
CA LEU A 111 3.72 4.27 12.36
C LEU A 111 5.01 4.46 13.17
N ASP A 112 4.97 4.00 14.40
CA ASP A 112 6.16 3.78 15.21
C ASP A 112 6.96 2.60 14.67
N ALA A 113 8.25 2.77 14.45
CA ALA A 113 9.13 1.73 13.88
C ALA A 113 9.99 1.02 14.95
N GLU A 114 9.78 1.28 16.24
CA GLU A 114 10.65 0.83 17.33
C GLU A 114 9.89 0.01 18.41
N HIS A 115 8.57 0.18 18.53
CA HIS A 115 7.79 -0.51 19.56
C HIS A 115 7.28 -1.88 19.11
N PHE A 116 7.99 -2.93 19.53
CA PHE A 116 7.64 -4.32 19.26
C PHE A 116 7.39 -5.13 20.53
N SER A 117 6.53 -6.14 20.40
CA SER A 117 6.45 -7.22 21.37
C SER A 117 7.79 -7.96 21.50
N LYS A 118 8.00 -8.67 22.61
CA LYS A 118 9.15 -9.58 22.73
C LYS A 118 9.09 -10.62 21.60
N ARG A 119 10.18 -10.73 20.83
CA ARG A 119 10.31 -11.78 19.82
C ARG A 119 10.45 -13.14 20.48
N THR A 120 9.55 -14.07 20.15
CA THR A 120 9.50 -15.42 20.75
C THR A 120 9.59 -16.51 19.69
N ASN A 121 10.32 -17.58 20.00
CA ASN A 121 10.30 -18.78 19.17
C ASN A 121 8.94 -19.48 19.33
N ARG A 122 8.32 -19.86 18.22
CA ARG A 122 7.03 -20.57 18.17
C ARG A 122 7.14 -21.98 17.61
N GLY A 123 8.22 -22.28 16.92
CA GLY A 123 8.52 -23.61 16.45
C GLY A 123 9.72 -23.63 15.50
N ASN A 124 9.83 -24.74 14.78
CA ASN A 124 10.85 -24.95 13.77
C ASN A 124 10.16 -25.37 12.46
N ASP A 125 10.81 -25.07 11.33
CA ASP A 125 10.44 -25.48 9.98
C ASP A 125 9.10 -24.92 9.44
N GLN A 126 8.49 -23.97 10.15
CA GLN A 126 7.27 -23.26 9.72
C GLN A 126 7.58 -22.17 8.69
N GLY A 127 8.85 -21.75 8.59
CA GLY A 127 9.26 -20.61 7.78
C GLY A 127 9.01 -19.28 8.49
N SER A 128 9.06 -18.19 7.75
CA SER A 128 8.77 -16.84 8.26
C SER A 128 7.82 -16.12 7.31
N ARG A 129 6.76 -15.57 7.88
CA ARG A 129 5.80 -14.70 7.21
C ARG A 129 5.88 -13.31 7.82
N GLN A 130 6.15 -12.32 6.99
CA GLN A 130 6.37 -10.95 7.40
C GLN A 130 5.41 -10.01 6.67
N TYR A 131 4.92 -9.01 7.39
CA TYR A 131 4.05 -7.96 6.89
C TYR A 131 4.77 -6.63 7.05
N TYR A 132 4.88 -5.87 5.97
CA TYR A 132 5.58 -4.59 5.93
C TYR A 132 4.67 -3.49 5.40
N ALA A 133 4.83 -2.30 5.99
CA ALA A 133 4.48 -1.04 5.36
C ALA A 133 5.77 -0.32 4.96
N TYR A 134 5.76 0.41 3.85
CA TYR A 134 6.91 1.17 3.40
C TYR A 134 6.72 2.66 3.61
N ARG A 135 7.72 3.35 4.16
CA ARG A 135 7.78 4.81 4.19
C ARG A 135 8.79 5.31 3.16
N TYR A 136 8.34 6.09 2.19
CA TYR A 136 9.25 6.68 1.20
C TYR A 136 9.85 8.01 1.69
N ASP A 137 11.18 8.08 1.69
CA ASP A 137 11.96 9.28 1.93
C ASP A 137 12.38 9.87 0.57
N ALA A 138 11.70 10.93 0.15
CA ALA A 138 11.93 11.57 -1.14
C ALA A 138 13.28 12.31 -1.22
N GLU A 139 13.84 12.75 -0.09
CA GLU A 139 15.15 13.41 -0.07
C GLU A 139 16.26 12.39 -0.33
N LYS A 140 16.14 11.20 0.29
CA LYS A 140 17.11 10.12 0.13
C LYS A 140 16.82 9.21 -1.06
N GLN A 141 15.63 9.31 -1.66
CA GLN A 141 15.14 8.40 -2.70
C GLN A 141 15.17 6.94 -2.21
N MET A 142 14.69 6.71 -0.99
CA MET A 142 14.70 5.38 -0.36
C MET A 142 13.37 5.04 0.29
N TYR A 143 13.06 3.75 0.29
CA TYR A 143 11.94 3.13 0.98
C TYR A 143 12.46 2.51 2.28
N TRP A 144 11.86 2.90 3.39
CA TRP A 144 12.13 2.34 4.70
C TRP A 144 11.03 1.35 5.07
N PRO A 145 11.31 0.04 5.09
CA PRO A 145 10.33 -0.94 5.51
C PRO A 145 10.12 -0.86 7.03
N ILE A 146 8.86 -0.82 7.43
CA ILE A 146 8.40 -0.90 8.81
C ILE A 146 7.77 -2.27 8.98
N LEU A 147 8.39 -3.13 9.79
CA LEU A 147 7.82 -4.43 10.13
C LEU A 147 6.55 -4.19 10.94
N LEU A 148 5.44 -4.76 10.48
CA LEU A 148 4.16 -4.75 11.17
C LEU A 148 4.02 -6.01 12.02
N GLN A 149 4.30 -7.17 11.44
CA GLN A 149 4.26 -8.46 12.12
C GLN A 149 5.15 -9.51 11.45
N GLU A 150 5.74 -10.39 12.24
CA GLU A 150 6.41 -11.63 11.84
C GLU A 150 5.69 -12.81 12.50
N THR A 151 5.48 -13.90 11.77
CA THR A 151 4.94 -15.18 12.26
C THR A 151 5.65 -16.36 11.61
N GLY A 152 5.56 -17.55 12.22
CA GLY A 152 6.21 -18.77 11.74
C GLY A 152 7.14 -19.34 12.81
N ASP A 153 8.41 -19.57 12.47
CA ASP A 153 9.43 -20.03 13.43
C ASP A 153 9.62 -19.04 14.58
N TRP A 154 9.51 -17.75 14.25
CA TRP A 154 9.53 -16.64 15.18
C TRP A 154 8.24 -15.85 15.08
N GLU A 155 7.86 -15.26 16.20
CA GLU A 155 6.74 -14.33 16.26
C GLU A 155 7.18 -13.04 16.94
N THR A 156 6.82 -11.92 16.31
CA THR A 156 6.85 -10.58 16.91
C THR A 156 5.85 -9.70 16.18
N LYS A 157 5.31 -8.69 16.85
CA LYS A 157 4.45 -7.68 16.23
C LYS A 157 4.81 -6.29 16.71
N ASN A 158 4.58 -5.32 15.84
CA ASN A 158 4.54 -3.92 16.21
C ASN A 158 3.30 -3.68 17.06
N THR A 159 3.45 -3.02 18.21
CA THR A 159 2.37 -2.80 19.17
C THR A 159 1.60 -1.50 18.94
N ASP A 160 1.96 -0.73 17.91
CA ASP A 160 1.18 0.41 17.46
C ASP A 160 -0.21 -0.04 16.95
N ALA A 161 -1.26 0.64 17.39
CA ALA A 161 -2.64 0.29 17.03
C ALA A 161 -2.88 0.34 15.51
N ALA A 162 -2.26 1.29 14.80
CA ALA A 162 -2.34 1.35 13.35
C ALA A 162 -1.57 0.21 12.68
N ALA A 163 -0.46 -0.26 13.27
CA ALA A 163 0.26 -1.43 12.77
C ALA A 163 -0.59 -2.71 12.92
N GLU A 164 -1.30 -2.86 14.03
CA GLU A 164 -2.23 -3.99 14.24
C GLU A 164 -3.39 -3.96 13.24
N GLU A 165 -3.96 -2.78 12.99
CA GLU A 165 -5.03 -2.58 12.00
C GLU A 165 -4.56 -2.90 10.58
N LEU A 166 -3.40 -2.38 10.18
CA LEU A 166 -2.79 -2.65 8.88
C LEU A 166 -2.47 -4.14 8.68
N THR A 167 -1.93 -4.79 9.71
CA THR A 167 -1.64 -6.22 9.67
C THR A 167 -2.93 -7.03 9.47
N THR A 168 -3.98 -6.70 10.23
CA THR A 168 -5.28 -7.37 10.12
C THR A 168 -5.86 -7.23 8.72
N TRP A 169 -5.75 -6.03 8.12
CA TRP A 169 -6.19 -5.79 6.75
C TRP A 169 -5.35 -6.55 5.73
N LEU A 170 -4.02 -6.55 5.83
CA LEU A 170 -3.16 -7.28 4.91
C LEU A 170 -3.42 -8.80 4.99
N MET A 171 -3.74 -9.32 6.17
CA MET A 171 -4.19 -10.71 6.34
C MET A 171 -5.51 -11.00 5.63
N SER A 172 -6.45 -10.05 5.61
CA SER A 172 -7.71 -10.23 4.86
C SER A 172 -7.46 -10.24 3.36
N VAL A 173 -6.58 -9.35 2.86
CA VAL A 173 -6.14 -9.37 1.46
C VAL A 173 -5.45 -10.69 1.11
N GLU A 174 -4.51 -11.17 1.93
CA GLU A 174 -3.84 -12.46 1.68
C GLU A 174 -4.83 -13.63 1.61
N LYS A 175 -5.90 -13.59 2.42
CA LYS A 175 -6.94 -14.63 2.45
C LYS A 175 -7.74 -14.66 1.15
N GLU A 176 -7.99 -13.51 0.52
CA GLU A 176 -8.74 -13.42 -0.74
C GLU A 176 -7.93 -13.88 -1.97
N LEU A 177 -6.60 -13.95 -1.85
CA LEU A 177 -5.71 -14.43 -2.91
C LEU A 177 -5.54 -15.97 -2.95
N LYS A 178 -6.05 -16.68 -1.94
CA LYS A 178 -5.96 -18.16 -1.81
C LYS A 178 -7.19 -18.83 -2.40
#